data_AF-A0A0D0DSW3-F1
#
_entry.id   AF-A0A0D0DSW3-F1
#
_cell.length_a   1.000
_cell.length_b   1.000
_cell.length_c   1.000
_cell.angle_alpha   90.00
_cell.angle_beta   90.00
_cell.angle_gamma   90.00
#
_symmetry.space_group_name_H-M   'P 1'
#
loop_
_entity.id
_entity.type
_entity.pdbx_description
1 polymer ?
#
loop_
_entity_poly.entity_id
_entity_poly.type
_entity_poly.pdbx_seq_one_letter_code
_entity_poly.pdbx_strand_id
1 'polypeptide(L)'
;AERLMKEWTSPVYAFFEPMPKIIVINGRHAHEFKCCARGCKATIRRFLDKKDARSTSNMRKHVKSCWGPEVLTAADDAKDANEVHLKIVPSILRDGSITAAFERKGKGKVTYSHRQHTCLETKAEIVRWVSESLRPFSIVEDRCFQSLMKTGRPEYYIPSRATVSRDVRLVFARTRNHIAKML
;
A
#
# COMPACT_ATOMS: atom_id res chain seq x y z
N ALA A 1 -18.28 6.44 -28.45
CA ALA A 1 -17.87 6.31 -27.03
C ALA A 1 -17.75 7.67 -26.34
N GLU A 2 -17.02 8.65 -26.90
CA GLU A 2 -16.79 9.98 -26.29
C GLU A 2 -18.05 10.76 -25.85
N ARG A 3 -19.15 10.73 -26.62
CA ARG A 3 -20.37 11.45 -26.24
C ARG A 3 -21.03 10.90 -24.97
N LEU A 4 -20.90 9.60 -24.67
CA LEU A 4 -21.53 8.93 -23.53
C LEU A 4 -20.78 9.21 -22.21
N MET A 5 -19.47 9.47 -22.28
CA MET A 5 -18.67 9.80 -21.10
C MET A 5 -19.08 11.13 -20.46
N LYS A 6 -19.70 12.04 -21.23
CA LYS A 6 -20.26 13.29 -20.71
C LYS A 6 -21.39 13.07 -19.69
N GLU A 7 -22.09 11.95 -19.78
CA GLU A 7 -23.17 11.61 -18.83
C GLU A 7 -22.67 10.89 -17.58
N TRP A 8 -21.38 10.51 -17.53
CA TRP A 8 -20.79 9.75 -16.43
C TRP A 8 -20.15 10.69 -15.42
N THR A 9 -21.00 11.38 -14.66
CA THR A 9 -20.58 12.40 -13.69
C THR A 9 -20.15 11.81 -12.35
N SER A 10 -20.44 10.53 -12.08
CA SER A 10 -20.12 9.91 -10.80
C SER A 10 -18.61 9.68 -10.64
N PRO A 11 -17.99 10.10 -9.52
CA PRO A 11 -16.56 9.90 -9.27
C PRO A 11 -16.12 8.42 -9.27
N VAL A 12 -17.06 7.50 -9.06
CA VAL A 12 -16.83 6.04 -9.01
C VAL A 12 -16.25 5.48 -10.32
N TYR A 13 -16.46 6.13 -11.46
CA TYR A 13 -15.89 5.68 -12.73
C TYR A 13 -14.35 5.73 -12.75
N ALA A 14 -13.74 6.56 -11.91
CA ALA A 14 -12.29 6.71 -11.82
C ALA A 14 -11.55 5.42 -11.41
N PHE A 15 -12.23 4.48 -10.75
CA PHE A 15 -11.66 3.21 -10.30
C PHE A 15 -11.62 2.13 -11.39
N PHE A 16 -12.12 2.44 -12.57
CA PHE A 16 -12.23 1.52 -13.70
C PHE A 16 -11.54 2.08 -14.94
N GLU A 17 -11.26 1.21 -15.91
CA GLU A 17 -10.66 1.62 -17.18
C GLU A 17 -11.55 2.67 -17.87
N PRO A 18 -10.98 3.77 -18.40
CA PRO A 18 -11.76 4.90 -18.93
C PRO A 18 -12.71 4.52 -20.08
N MET A 19 -12.31 3.51 -20.86
CA MET A 19 -13.11 2.98 -21.96
C MET A 19 -13.70 1.62 -21.57
N PRO A 20 -14.99 1.54 -21.21
CA PRO A 20 -15.63 0.26 -21.02
C PRO A 20 -15.84 -0.44 -22.35
N LYS A 21 -15.90 -1.77 -22.29
CA LYS A 21 -16.27 -2.59 -23.43
C LYS A 21 -17.79 -2.59 -23.59
N ILE A 22 -18.27 -2.38 -24.81
CA ILE A 22 -19.69 -2.52 -25.14
C ILE A 22 -19.91 -3.97 -25.55
N ILE A 23 -20.73 -4.68 -24.79
CA ILE A 23 -21.01 -6.10 -25.02
C ILE A 23 -22.51 -6.35 -25.13
N VAL A 24 -22.88 -7.42 -25.84
CA VAL A 24 -24.26 -7.90 -25.94
C VAL A 24 -24.33 -9.25 -25.22
N ILE A 25 -25.14 -9.33 -24.17
CA ILE A 25 -25.36 -10.56 -23.39
C ILE A 25 -26.84 -10.89 -23.50
N ASN A 26 -27.16 -12.08 -24.02
CA ASN A 26 -28.54 -12.58 -24.15
C ASN A 26 -29.48 -11.54 -24.81
N GLY A 27 -29.00 -10.87 -25.86
CA GLY A 27 -29.74 -9.84 -26.59
C GLY A 27 -29.80 -8.46 -25.91
N ARG A 28 -29.13 -8.28 -24.77
CA ARG A 28 -29.12 -7.01 -24.00
C ARG A 28 -27.77 -6.33 -24.10
N HIS A 29 -27.78 -5.03 -24.37
CA HIS A 29 -26.56 -4.22 -24.41
C HIS A 29 -26.10 -3.87 -22.99
N ALA A 30 -24.81 -4.04 -22.72
CA ALA A 30 -24.19 -3.69 -21.47
C ALA A 30 -22.81 -3.04 -21.67
N HIS A 31 -22.46 -2.17 -20.73
CA HIS A 31 -21.09 -1.68 -20.57
C HIS A 31 -20.36 -2.53 -19.55
N GLU A 32 -19.20 -3.04 -19.92
CA GLU A 32 -18.31 -3.80 -19.06
C GLU A 32 -17.11 -2.93 -18.65
N PHE A 33 -17.04 -2.63 -17.36
CA PHE A 33 -16.00 -1.82 -16.73
C PHE A 33 -14.98 -2.72 -16.06
N LYS A 34 -13.71 -2.61 -16.43
CA LYS A 34 -12.61 -3.37 -15.81
C LYS A 34 -11.99 -2.56 -14.68
N CYS A 35 -11.77 -3.20 -13.53
CA CYS A 35 -11.16 -2.53 -12.37
C CYS A 35 -9.69 -2.16 -12.63
N CYS A 36 -9.28 -0.97 -12.17
CA CYS A 36 -7.89 -0.49 -12.25
C CYS A 36 -6.99 -0.96 -11.09
N ALA A 37 -7.53 -1.64 -10.07
CA ALA A 37 -6.75 -2.07 -8.92
C ALA A 37 -5.68 -3.09 -9.31
N ARG A 38 -4.45 -2.92 -8.81
CA ARG A 38 -3.36 -3.86 -9.05
C ARG A 38 -3.74 -5.26 -8.58
N GLY A 39 -3.66 -6.23 -9.49
CA GLY A 39 -3.99 -7.64 -9.20
C GLY A 39 -5.49 -7.98 -9.22
N CYS A 40 -6.38 -6.99 -9.32
CA CYS A 40 -7.81 -7.25 -9.46
C CYS A 40 -8.17 -7.54 -10.92
N LYS A 41 -8.84 -8.66 -11.17
CA LYS A 41 -9.32 -9.07 -12.51
C LYS A 41 -10.82 -8.89 -12.69
N ALA A 42 -11.49 -8.23 -11.75
CA ALA A 42 -12.94 -8.07 -11.76
C ALA A 42 -13.41 -7.15 -12.89
N THR A 43 -14.49 -7.56 -13.54
CA THR A 43 -15.22 -6.77 -14.53
C THR A 43 -16.66 -6.57 -14.06
N ILE A 44 -17.09 -5.32 -13.96
CA ILE A 44 -18.43 -4.95 -13.52
C ILE A 44 -19.26 -4.57 -14.73
N ARG A 45 -20.45 -5.17 -14.85
CA ARG A 45 -21.35 -4.97 -15.98
C ARG A 45 -22.50 -4.07 -15.60
N ARG A 46 -22.82 -3.11 -16.46
CA ARG A 46 -23.99 -2.25 -16.35
C ARG A 46 -24.84 -2.39 -17.61
N PHE A 47 -26.04 -2.92 -17.45
CA PHE A 47 -26.98 -3.09 -18.56
C PHE A 47 -27.65 -1.76 -18.90
N LEU A 48 -27.95 -1.56 -20.18
CA LEU A 48 -28.54 -0.33 -20.72
C LEU A 48 -30.05 -0.44 -21.00
N ASP A 49 -30.64 -1.60 -20.73
CA ASP A 49 -32.01 -1.96 -21.09
C ASP A 49 -33.08 -1.39 -20.15
N LYS A 50 -32.70 -1.02 -18.91
CA LYS A 50 -33.63 -0.66 -17.85
C LYS A 50 -33.45 0.78 -17.33
N LYS A 51 -34.43 1.26 -16.56
CA LYS A 51 -34.45 2.61 -15.97
C LYS A 51 -33.25 2.89 -15.06
N ASP A 52 -32.63 1.86 -14.50
CA ASP A 52 -31.43 1.92 -13.67
C ASP A 52 -30.12 1.87 -14.49
N ALA A 53 -30.16 2.05 -15.81
CA ALA A 53 -28.98 2.09 -16.69
C ALA A 53 -27.91 3.12 -16.30
N ARG A 54 -28.26 4.10 -15.45
CA ARG A 54 -27.33 5.11 -14.88
C ARG A 54 -26.85 4.80 -13.45
N SER A 55 -27.35 3.73 -12.83
CA SER A 55 -26.97 3.33 -11.47
C SER A 55 -25.52 2.86 -11.40
N THR A 56 -24.83 3.26 -10.33
CA THR A 56 -23.44 2.88 -10.02
C THR A 56 -23.33 1.94 -8.82
N SER A 57 -24.45 1.42 -8.30
CA SER A 57 -24.48 0.64 -7.05
C SER A 57 -23.59 -0.60 -7.10
N ASN A 58 -23.60 -1.35 -8.20
CA ASN A 58 -22.74 -2.52 -8.41
C ASN A 58 -21.24 -2.14 -8.42
N MET A 59 -20.89 -1.03 -9.06
CA MET A 59 -19.53 -0.49 -9.12
C MET A 59 -19.08 -0.06 -7.73
N ARG A 60 -19.92 0.67 -6.97
CA ARG A 60 -19.65 1.09 -5.59
C ARG A 60 -19.45 -0.10 -4.65
N LYS A 61 -20.26 -1.15 -4.77
CA LYS A 61 -20.10 -2.39 -3.99
C LYS A 61 -18.73 -3.03 -4.23
N HIS A 62 -18.29 -3.09 -5.50
CA HIS A 62 -16.97 -3.60 -5.84
C HIS A 62 -15.84 -2.69 -5.32
N VAL A 63 -15.95 -1.38 -5.52
CA VAL A 63 -14.92 -0.43 -5.07
C VAL A 63 -14.76 -0.51 -3.56
N LYS A 64 -15.86 -0.58 -2.79
CA LYS A 64 -15.84 -0.71 -1.34
C LYS A 64 -15.04 -1.94 -0.86
N SER A 65 -15.18 -3.08 -1.53
CA SER A 65 -14.46 -4.31 -1.16
C SER A 65 -13.05 -4.38 -1.72
N CYS A 66 -12.80 -3.77 -2.89
CA CYS A 66 -11.53 -3.86 -3.60
C CYS A 66 -10.52 -2.78 -3.19
N TRP A 67 -10.99 -1.55 -3.00
CA TRP A 67 -10.16 -0.39 -2.66
C TRP A 67 -10.34 0.05 -1.20
N GLY A 68 -11.38 -0.45 -0.53
CA GLY A 68 -11.71 -0.11 0.85
C GLY A 68 -12.81 0.96 0.97
N PRO A 69 -13.51 1.01 2.12
CA PRO A 69 -14.61 1.94 2.33
C PRO A 69 -14.15 3.40 2.39
N GLU A 70 -12.97 3.67 2.96
CA GLU A 70 -12.44 5.03 3.12
C GLU A 70 -12.11 5.69 1.76
N VAL A 71 -11.63 4.88 0.80
CA VAL A 71 -11.34 5.34 -0.55
C VAL A 71 -12.61 5.68 -1.31
N LEU A 72 -13.67 4.89 -1.11
CA LEU A 72 -14.97 5.16 -1.71
C LEU A 72 -15.56 6.46 -1.17
N THR A 73 -15.46 6.71 0.14
CA THR A 73 -15.94 7.96 0.75
C THR A 73 -15.13 9.17 0.27
N ALA A 74 -13.79 9.07 0.19
CA ALA A 74 -12.96 10.15 -0.31
C ALA A 74 -13.23 10.49 -1.78
N ALA A 75 -13.60 9.49 -2.59
CA ALA A 75 -14.02 9.72 -3.96
C ALA A 75 -15.41 10.34 -4.07
N ASP A 76 -16.32 10.04 -3.14
CA ASP A 76 -17.65 10.68 -3.10
C ASP A 76 -17.55 12.19 -2.77
N ASP A 77 -16.52 12.60 -2.04
CA ASP A 77 -16.23 14.01 -1.72
C ASP A 77 -15.53 14.77 -2.87
N ALA A 78 -15.09 14.06 -3.92
CA ALA A 78 -14.40 14.67 -5.06
C ALA A 78 -15.36 15.31 -6.04
N LYS A 79 -14.91 16.37 -6.72
CA LYS A 79 -15.75 17.15 -7.63
C LYS A 79 -16.12 16.38 -8.90
N ASP A 80 -15.19 15.60 -9.44
CA ASP A 80 -15.39 14.80 -10.66
C ASP A 80 -14.49 13.56 -10.73
N ALA A 81 -14.79 12.65 -11.66
CA ALA A 81 -14.04 11.42 -11.86
C ALA A 81 -12.58 11.64 -12.34
N ASN A 82 -12.27 12.77 -13.00
CA ASN A 82 -10.91 13.06 -13.45
C ASN A 82 -10.02 13.43 -12.27
N GLU A 83 -10.55 14.20 -11.31
CA GLU A 83 -9.87 14.52 -10.06
C GLU A 83 -9.52 13.26 -9.27
N VAL A 84 -10.45 12.31 -9.15
CA VAL A 84 -10.19 11.02 -8.48
C VAL A 84 -9.12 10.22 -9.24
N HIS A 85 -9.21 10.13 -10.56
CA HIS A 85 -8.26 9.35 -11.37
C HIS A 85 -6.84 9.93 -11.36
N LEU A 86 -6.68 11.25 -11.26
CA LEU A 86 -5.37 11.92 -11.30
C LEU A 86 -4.73 12.12 -9.91
N LYS A 87 -5.53 12.35 -8.87
CA LYS A 87 -5.01 12.66 -7.53
C LYS A 87 -5.14 11.51 -6.53
N ILE A 88 -6.24 10.76 -6.58
CA ILE A 88 -6.60 9.77 -5.54
C ILE A 88 -6.14 8.36 -5.94
N VAL A 89 -6.43 7.94 -7.18
CA VAL A 89 -6.02 6.61 -7.66
C VAL A 89 -4.49 6.46 -7.68
N PRO A 90 -3.69 7.44 -8.16
CA PRO A 90 -2.24 7.29 -8.22
C PRO A 90 -1.56 7.37 -6.86
N SER A 91 -2.08 8.19 -5.93
CA SER A 91 -1.59 8.21 -4.54
C SER A 91 -1.85 6.88 -3.88
N ILE A 92 -3.04 6.29 -3.98
CA ILE A 92 -3.32 4.97 -3.39
C ILE A 92 -2.51 3.84 -4.05
N LEU A 93 -2.30 3.90 -5.37
CA LEU A 93 -1.46 2.92 -6.08
C LEU A 93 0.05 3.06 -5.77
N ARG A 94 0.49 4.23 -5.27
CA ARG A 94 1.88 4.49 -4.84
C ARG A 94 2.06 4.31 -3.33
N ASP A 95 1.02 4.60 -2.54
CA ASP A 95 1.01 4.66 -1.08
C ASP A 95 0.39 3.43 -0.43
N GLY A 96 0.27 2.33 -1.19
CA GLY A 96 0.33 0.97 -0.63
C GLY A 96 1.68 0.67 0.04
N SER A 97 2.37 1.68 0.58
CA SER A 97 3.54 1.48 1.38
C SER A 97 3.09 0.79 2.67
N ILE A 98 3.75 -0.32 2.96
CA ILE A 98 3.53 -1.09 4.18
C ILE A 98 3.56 -0.18 5.43
N THR A 99 4.27 0.95 5.36
CA THR A 99 4.33 1.98 6.39
C THR A 99 3.00 2.63 6.74
N ALA A 100 2.04 2.81 5.81
CA ALA A 100 0.72 3.34 6.14
C ALA A 100 -0.12 2.32 6.94
N ALA A 101 -0.05 1.04 6.55
CA ALA A 101 -0.73 -0.04 7.27
C ALA A 101 -0.12 -0.31 8.66
N PHE A 102 1.16 0.01 8.85
CA PHE A 102 1.86 -0.09 10.13
C PHE A 102 2.07 1.26 10.82
N GLU A 103 1.36 2.31 10.39
CA GLU A 103 1.45 3.63 11.01
C GLU A 103 0.99 3.51 12.47
N ARG A 104 1.94 3.65 13.39
CA ARG A 104 1.68 3.52 14.83
C ARG A 104 0.92 4.76 15.31
N LYS A 105 -0.42 4.72 15.30
CA LYS A 105 -1.24 5.75 15.95
C LYS A 105 -0.92 5.82 17.44
N GLY A 106 -0.54 7.00 17.94
CA GLY A 106 -0.46 7.28 19.38
C GLY A 106 0.91 7.22 20.06
N LYS A 107 2.05 7.19 19.34
CA LYS A 107 3.33 7.50 19.98
C LYS A 107 3.65 8.99 19.82
N GLY A 108 3.91 9.65 20.96
CA GLY A 108 4.35 11.04 21.02
C GLY A 108 5.69 11.29 20.30
N LYS A 109 6.21 12.52 20.40
CA LYS A 109 7.49 12.94 19.80
C LYS A 109 8.56 11.85 19.94
N VAL A 110 9.26 11.52 18.85
CA VAL A 110 10.38 10.57 18.87
C VAL A 110 11.36 10.97 19.97
N THR A 111 11.48 10.13 20.99
CA THR A 111 12.41 10.33 22.10
C THR A 111 13.62 9.44 21.89
N TYR A 112 14.78 9.95 22.29
CA TYR A 112 16.05 9.23 22.23
C TYR A 112 16.50 8.92 23.65
N SER A 113 16.92 7.67 23.88
CA SER A 113 17.50 7.30 25.17
C SER A 113 18.94 7.80 25.26
N HIS A 114 19.30 8.39 26.39
CA HIS A 114 20.70 8.65 26.71
C HIS A 114 21.45 7.37 27.08
N ARG A 115 20.75 6.31 27.51
CA ARG A 115 21.35 5.01 27.83
C ARG A 115 21.76 4.29 26.56
N GLN A 116 22.95 3.72 26.59
CA GLN A 116 23.46 2.89 25.51
C GLN A 116 22.67 1.59 25.42
N HIS A 117 22.43 1.14 24.19
CA HIS A 117 21.83 -0.17 23.95
C HIS A 117 22.73 -1.30 24.46
N THR A 118 22.10 -2.35 24.98
CA THR A 118 22.81 -3.62 25.20
C THR A 118 23.19 -4.24 23.84
N CYS A 119 24.14 -5.18 23.84
CA CYS A 119 24.53 -5.90 22.62
C CYS A 119 23.31 -6.51 21.89
N LEU A 120 22.37 -7.10 22.64
CA LEU A 120 21.16 -7.70 22.07
C LEU A 120 20.20 -6.65 21.49
N GLU A 121 20.02 -5.53 22.19
CA GLU A 121 19.21 -4.42 21.69
C GLU A 121 19.80 -3.83 20.40
N THR A 122 21.12 -3.61 20.37
CA THR A 122 21.80 -3.11 19.17
C THR A 122 21.60 -4.05 17.99
N LYS A 123 21.73 -5.36 18.20
CA LYS A 123 21.46 -6.35 17.14
C LYS A 123 20.02 -6.23 16.64
N ALA A 124 19.04 -6.16 17.54
CA ALA A 124 17.63 -6.05 17.17
C ALA A 124 17.32 -4.76 16.40
N GLU A 125 17.85 -3.62 16.86
CA GLU A 125 17.67 -2.32 16.21
C GLU A 125 18.31 -2.28 14.82
N ILE A 126 19.53 -2.80 14.65
CA ILE A 126 20.20 -2.87 13.35
C ILE A 126 19.43 -3.80 12.39
N VAL A 127 19.00 -4.97 12.86
CA VAL A 127 18.19 -5.90 12.05
C VAL A 127 16.90 -5.23 11.59
N ARG A 128 16.21 -4.50 12.48
CA ARG A 128 15.00 -3.75 12.15
C ARG A 128 15.31 -2.69 11.09
N TRP A 129 16.28 -1.83 11.34
CA TRP A 129 16.66 -0.73 10.44
C TRP A 129 17.05 -1.23 9.04
N VAL A 130 17.92 -2.23 8.96
CA VAL A 130 18.41 -2.77 7.69
C VAL A 130 17.27 -3.40 6.88
N SER A 131 16.34 -4.09 7.55
CA SER A 131 15.19 -4.72 6.90
C SER A 131 14.16 -3.68 6.42
N GLU A 132 13.84 -2.68 7.25
CA GLU A 132 12.86 -1.64 6.93
C GLU A 132 13.36 -0.69 5.82
N SER A 133 14.66 -0.38 5.82
CA SER A 133 15.27 0.57 4.88
C SER A 133 15.97 -0.08 3.68
N LEU A 134 15.85 -1.41 3.53
CA LEU A 134 16.47 -2.21 2.46
C LEU A 134 17.97 -1.91 2.28
N ARG A 135 18.70 -1.79 3.39
CA ARG A 135 20.14 -1.49 3.36
C ARG A 135 20.96 -2.76 3.14
N PRO A 136 22.15 -2.66 2.53
CA PRO A 136 23.05 -3.81 2.46
C PRO A 136 23.59 -4.15 3.85
N PHE A 137 23.80 -5.44 4.15
CA PHE A 137 24.37 -5.87 5.43
C PHE A 137 25.77 -5.29 5.69
N SER A 138 26.48 -4.86 4.63
CA SER A 138 27.77 -4.15 4.73
C SER A 138 27.72 -2.86 5.51
N ILE A 139 26.54 -2.25 5.66
CA ILE A 139 26.45 -0.86 6.14
C ILE A 139 27.05 -0.69 7.54
N VAL A 140 27.06 -1.76 8.35
CA VAL A 140 27.69 -1.77 9.68
C VAL A 140 29.22 -1.72 9.65
N GLU A 141 29.82 -2.00 8.50
CA GLU A 141 31.26 -1.93 8.23
C GLU A 141 31.66 -0.61 7.55
N ASP A 142 30.69 0.24 7.20
CA ASP A 142 30.99 1.54 6.64
C ASP A 142 31.72 2.44 7.64
N ARG A 143 32.80 3.08 7.18
CA ARG A 143 33.66 3.91 8.03
C ARG A 143 32.90 5.09 8.64
N CYS A 144 32.04 5.76 7.86
CA CYS A 144 31.29 6.91 8.33
C CYS A 144 30.22 6.48 9.34
N PHE A 145 29.54 5.37 9.09
CA PHE A 145 28.62 4.78 10.05
C PHE A 145 29.31 4.43 11.38
N GLN A 146 30.44 3.72 11.34
CA GLN A 146 31.18 3.35 12.54
C GLN A 146 31.67 4.59 13.31
N SER A 147 32.15 5.62 12.60
CA SER A 147 32.52 6.89 13.21
C SER A 147 31.33 7.51 13.95
N LEU A 148 30.17 7.62 13.32
CA LEU A 148 28.97 8.20 13.95
C LEU A 148 28.52 7.41 15.19
N MET A 149 28.50 6.08 15.10
CA MET A 149 28.03 5.22 16.18
C MET A 149 29.01 5.16 17.37
N LYS A 150 30.31 5.29 17.12
CA LYS A 150 31.36 5.21 18.16
C LYS A 150 31.81 6.58 18.67
N THR A 151 31.48 7.68 18.01
CA THR A 151 31.82 9.03 18.50
C THR A 151 31.12 9.28 19.83
N GLY A 152 31.92 9.59 20.86
CA GLY A 152 31.45 9.74 22.24
C GLY A 152 31.12 8.41 22.96
N ARG A 153 31.17 7.27 22.26
CA ARG A 153 30.90 5.91 22.79
C ARG A 153 31.81 4.86 22.13
N PRO A 154 33.14 4.87 22.37
CA PRO A 154 34.07 3.98 21.67
C PRO A 154 33.75 2.48 21.85
N GLU A 155 33.25 2.11 23.02
CA GLU A 155 32.83 0.76 23.39
C GLU A 155 31.45 0.36 22.85
N TYR A 156 30.83 1.20 22.00
CA TYR A 156 29.57 0.84 21.36
C TYR A 156 29.74 -0.40 20.49
N TYR A 157 29.03 -1.46 20.86
CA TYR A 157 29.03 -2.71 20.12
C TYR A 157 28.39 -2.51 18.76
N ILE A 158 29.06 -2.94 17.69
CA ILE A 158 28.52 -2.97 16.34
C ILE A 158 28.68 -4.42 15.83
N PRO A 159 27.59 -5.10 15.42
CA PRO A 159 27.68 -6.45 14.88
C PRO A 159 28.37 -6.45 13.52
N SER A 160 29.05 -7.55 13.18
CA SER A 160 29.62 -7.75 11.85
C SER A 160 28.53 -8.00 10.80
N ARG A 161 28.83 -7.80 9.51
CA ARG A 161 27.87 -8.07 8.42
C ARG A 161 27.29 -9.48 8.46
N ALA A 162 28.12 -10.46 8.85
CA ALA A 162 27.75 -11.86 8.89
C ALA A 162 26.74 -12.12 10.01
N THR A 163 26.91 -11.45 11.15
CA THR A 163 25.96 -11.49 12.26
C THR A 163 24.62 -10.87 11.84
N VAL A 164 24.64 -9.68 11.25
CA VAL A 164 23.42 -9.03 10.74
C VAL A 164 22.67 -9.92 9.75
N SER A 165 23.39 -10.53 8.78
CA SER A 165 22.79 -11.43 7.80
C SER A 165 22.12 -12.65 8.45
N ARG A 166 22.79 -13.28 9.44
CA ARG A 166 22.24 -14.41 10.18
C ARG A 166 21.00 -14.03 10.97
N ASP A 167 21.05 -12.92 11.69
CA ASP A 167 19.94 -12.48 12.53
C ASP A 167 18.72 -12.07 11.69
N VAL A 168 18.91 -11.38 10.56
CA VAL A 168 17.82 -11.04 9.62
C VAL A 168 17.13 -12.32 9.11
N ARG A 169 17.90 -13.32 8.68
CA ARG A 169 17.36 -14.60 8.22
C ARG A 169 16.58 -15.32 9.33
N LEU A 170 17.09 -15.28 10.55
CA LEU A 170 16.44 -15.88 11.72
C LEU A 170 15.12 -15.19 12.05
N VAL A 171 15.10 -13.85 12.06
CA VAL A 171 13.88 -13.06 12.28
C VAL A 171 12.86 -13.35 11.19
N PHE A 172 13.28 -13.36 9.92
CA PHE A 172 12.39 -13.68 8.80
C PHE A 172 11.74 -15.06 8.96
N ALA A 173 12.53 -16.10 9.24
CA ALA A 173 12.02 -17.46 9.42
C ALA A 173 11.02 -17.54 10.59
N ARG A 174 11.32 -16.90 11.71
CA ARG A 174 10.45 -16.86 12.89
C ARG A 174 9.14 -16.12 12.60
N THR A 175 9.22 -14.95 11.98
CA THR A 175 8.04 -14.15 11.62
C THR A 175 7.16 -14.90 10.63
N ARG A 176 7.74 -15.53 9.60
CA ARG A 176 7.00 -16.36 8.65
C ARG A 176 6.27 -17.51 9.35
N ASN A 177 6.94 -18.23 10.24
CA ASN A 177 6.32 -19.32 11.00
C ASN A 177 5.22 -18.83 11.94
N HIS A 178 5.37 -17.64 12.51
CA HIS A 178 4.34 -17.04 13.36
C HIS A 178 3.09 -16.67 12.55
N ILE A 179 3.26 -15.98 11.41
CA ILE A 179 2.16 -15.63 10.51
C ILE A 179 1.45 -16.88 10.00
N ALA A 180 2.20 -17.93 9.64
CA ALA A 180 1.62 -19.21 9.21
C ALA A 180 0.80 -19.94 10.29
N LYS A 181 0.95 -19.57 11.58
CA LYS A 181 0.09 -20.07 12.66
C LYS A 181 -1.14 -19.20 12.89
N MET A 182 -1.12 -17.96 12.42
CA MET A 182 -2.24 -17.02 12.56
C MET A 182 -3.23 -17.12 11.40
N LEU A 183 -2.77 -17.58 10.23
CA LEU A 183 -3.56 -17.84 9.04
C LEU A 183 -3.99 -19.31 8.99
#